data_AF-A0AAJ2TJP0-F1
#
_entry.id   AF-A0AAJ2TJP0-F1
#
_cell.length_a   1.000
_cell.length_b   1.000
_cell.length_c   1.000
_cell.angle_alpha   90.00
_cell.angle_beta   90.00
_cell.angle_gamma   90.00
#
_symmetry.space_group_name_H-M   'P 1'
#
loop_
_entity.id
_entity.type
_entity.pdbx_description
1 polymer ?
#
loop_
_entity_poly.entity_id
_entity_poly.type
_entity_poly.pdbx_seq_one_letter_code
_entity_poly.pdbx_strand_id
1 'polypeptide(L)'
;MFCIDAVSPHVPGPKLINMFHSGRTPLVPVERLAELDYRLVIIPSDLQRAAIRALQRTLQEIALTGDSGRIADELASFGEREAIVRTARYLALDIHTESTQ
;
A
#
# COMPACT_ATOMS: atom_id res chain seq x y z
N MET A 1 -11.93 -26.37 -9.13
CA MET A 1 -11.12 -26.52 -7.92
C MET A 1 -9.92 -25.60 -8.07
N PHE A 2 -9.74 -24.62 -7.17
CA PHE A 2 -8.58 -23.73 -7.26
C PHE A 2 -7.33 -24.46 -6.79
N CYS A 3 -6.16 -24.10 -7.32
CA CYS A 3 -4.87 -24.71 -6.94
C CYS A 3 -4.66 -24.69 -5.41
N ILE A 4 -5.12 -23.63 -4.73
CA ILE A 4 -4.99 -23.49 -3.27
C ILE A 4 -5.82 -24.52 -2.48
N ASP A 5 -6.99 -24.95 -2.99
CA ASP A 5 -7.82 -25.97 -2.35
C ASP A 5 -7.14 -27.34 -2.43
N ALA A 6 -6.45 -27.61 -3.55
CA ALA A 6 -5.76 -28.87 -3.79
C ALA A 6 -4.43 -28.96 -3.02
N VAL A 7 -3.71 -27.84 -2.88
CA VAL A 7 -2.39 -27.82 -2.23
C VAL A 7 -2.47 -27.76 -0.71
N SER A 8 -3.45 -27.04 -0.15
CA SER A 8 -3.51 -26.77 1.29
C SER A 8 -3.49 -28.05 2.17
N PRO A 9 -4.27 -29.11 1.89
CA PRO A 9 -4.29 -30.32 2.71
C PRO A 9 -2.94 -31.07 2.77
N HIS A 10 -2.07 -30.86 1.78
CA HIS A 10 -0.78 -31.55 1.66
C HIS A 10 0.39 -30.77 2.25
N VAL A 11 0.16 -29.54 2.73
CA VAL A 11 1.22 -28.67 3.27
C VAL A 11 0.93 -28.41 4.77
N PRO A 12 1.66 -29.07 5.69
CA PRO A 12 1.48 -28.84 7.12
C PRO A 12 2.02 -27.46 7.56
N GLY A 13 1.40 -26.87 8.57
CA GLY A 13 1.81 -25.59 9.17
C GLY A 13 1.15 -24.35 8.56
N PRO A 14 1.38 -23.16 9.16
CA PRO A 14 0.74 -21.91 8.76
C PRO A 14 1.15 -21.50 7.34
N LYS A 15 0.17 -21.09 6.53
CA LYS A 15 0.41 -20.75 5.11
C LYS A 15 0.32 -19.25 4.87
N LEU A 16 1.13 -18.78 3.92
CA LEU A 16 1.06 -17.45 3.34
C LEU A 16 0.52 -17.54 1.91
N ILE A 17 -0.31 -16.58 1.51
CA ILE A 17 -0.70 -16.40 0.11
C ILE A 17 -0.28 -15.02 -0.41
N ASN A 18 0.29 -15.02 -1.62
CA ASN A 18 0.53 -13.81 -2.39
C ASN A 18 -0.71 -13.51 -3.25
N MET A 19 -1.52 -12.55 -2.82
CA MET A 19 -2.82 -12.24 -3.42
C MET A 19 -2.81 -10.78 -3.91
N PHE A 20 -2.80 -10.60 -5.22
CA PHE A 20 -2.90 -9.29 -5.86
C PHE A 20 -3.55 -9.48 -7.22
N HIS A 21 -4.01 -8.38 -7.83
CA HIS A 21 -4.73 -8.43 -9.10
C HIS A 21 -3.77 -8.75 -10.27
N SER A 22 -3.36 -10.02 -10.40
CA SER A 22 -2.61 -10.60 -11.52
C SER A 22 -3.12 -12.01 -11.82
N GLY A 23 -3.45 -12.27 -13.08
CA GLY A 23 -4.45 -13.26 -13.50
C GLY A 23 -4.18 -14.75 -13.24
N ARG A 24 -3.21 -15.15 -12.39
CA ARG A 24 -2.94 -16.56 -12.05
C ARG A 24 -3.47 -16.98 -10.68
N THR A 25 -3.49 -16.07 -9.72
CA THR A 25 -4.05 -16.34 -8.38
C THR A 25 -5.37 -15.59 -8.28
N PRO A 26 -6.51 -16.28 -8.15
CA PRO A 26 -7.79 -15.62 -7.96
C PRO A 26 -7.77 -14.81 -6.66
N LEU A 27 -8.55 -13.73 -6.63
CA LEU A 27 -8.87 -13.07 -5.36
C LEU A 27 -9.81 -14.00 -4.60
N VAL A 28 -9.40 -14.40 -3.40
CA VAL A 28 -10.14 -15.33 -2.54
C VAL A 28 -10.50 -14.60 -1.25
N PRO A 29 -11.75 -14.71 -0.76
CA PRO A 29 -12.13 -14.13 0.52
C PRO A 29 -11.21 -14.61 1.65
N VAL A 30 -10.87 -13.72 2.59
CA VAL A 30 -9.98 -14.04 3.71
C VAL A 30 -10.56 -15.14 4.59
N GLU A 31 -11.89 -15.21 4.69
CA GLU A 31 -12.63 -16.24 5.40
C GLU A 31 -12.35 -17.62 4.81
N ARG A 32 -12.39 -17.74 3.47
CA ARG A 32 -12.06 -18.99 2.78
C ARG A 32 -10.60 -19.37 2.91
N LEU A 33 -9.71 -18.38 2.92
CA LEU A 33 -8.27 -18.60 3.17
C LEU A 33 -8.04 -19.13 4.59
N ALA A 34 -8.76 -18.63 5.58
CA ALA A 34 -8.68 -19.10 6.97
C ALA A 34 -9.16 -20.55 7.11
N GLU A 35 -10.23 -20.96 6.42
CA GLU A 35 -10.68 -22.36 6.35
C GLU A 35 -9.61 -23.32 5.79
N LEU A 36 -8.70 -22.78 4.97
CA LEU A 36 -7.58 -23.51 4.36
C LEU A 36 -6.27 -23.34 5.16
N ASP A 37 -6.31 -22.85 6.39
CA ASP A 37 -5.15 -22.61 7.28
C ASP A 37 -4.10 -21.64 6.69
N TYR A 38 -4.54 -20.70 5.84
CA TYR A 38 -3.75 -19.52 5.51
C TYR A 38 -3.87 -18.48 6.63
N ARG A 39 -2.71 -18.03 7.12
CA ARG A 39 -2.58 -17.14 8.28
C ARG A 39 -2.03 -15.77 7.91
N LEU A 40 -1.54 -15.61 6.69
CA LEU A 40 -0.97 -14.36 6.18
C LEU A 40 -1.30 -14.16 4.70
N VAL A 41 -1.78 -12.97 4.37
CA VAL A 41 -2.01 -12.51 3.01
C VAL A 41 -1.06 -11.35 2.74
N ILE A 42 -0.33 -11.42 1.63
CA ILE A 42 0.46 -10.28 1.15
C ILE A 42 -0.10 -9.76 -0.18
N ILE A 43 -0.11 -8.44 -0.33
CA ILE A 43 -0.57 -7.72 -1.53
C ILE A 43 0.59 -6.85 -2.03
N PRO A 44 1.63 -7.45 -2.62
CA PRO A 44 2.94 -6.81 -2.73
C PRO A 44 2.99 -5.65 -3.73
N SER A 45 2.20 -5.72 -4.82
CA SER A 45 2.35 -4.78 -5.95
C SER A 45 1.29 -3.68 -5.99
N ASP A 46 0.16 -3.82 -5.28
CA ASP A 46 -0.98 -2.95 -5.52
C ASP A 46 -0.74 -1.51 -5.05
N LEU A 47 -0.06 -1.30 -3.91
CA LEU A 47 0.32 0.04 -3.47
C LEU A 47 1.26 0.74 -4.47
N GLN A 48 2.24 0.01 -5.01
CA GLN A 48 3.13 0.55 -6.03
C GLN A 48 2.38 0.90 -7.31
N ARG A 49 1.47 0.03 -7.77
CA ARG A 49 0.65 0.25 -8.98
C ARG A 49 -0.30 1.43 -8.79
N ALA A 50 -0.91 1.57 -7.61
CA ALA A 50 -1.74 2.72 -7.26
C ALA A 50 -0.92 4.02 -7.29
N ALA A 51 0.26 4.02 -6.67
CA ALA A 51 1.17 5.16 -6.66
C ALA A 51 1.58 5.57 -8.09
N ILE A 52 1.98 4.61 -8.94
CA ILE A 52 2.32 4.89 -10.35
C ILE A 52 1.16 5.58 -11.06
N ARG A 53 -0.08 5.09 -10.88
CA ARG A 53 -1.25 5.69 -11.54
C ARG A 53 -1.53 7.11 -11.05
N ALA A 54 -1.42 7.35 -9.74
CA ALA A 54 -1.59 8.68 -9.15
C ALA A 54 -0.53 9.66 -9.69
N LEU A 55 0.75 9.26 -9.67
CA LEU A 55 1.86 10.05 -10.21
C LEU A 55 1.65 10.41 -11.68
N GLN A 56 1.23 9.45 -12.51
CA GLN A 56 0.93 9.70 -13.92
C GLN A 56 -0.19 10.72 -14.12
N ARG A 57 -1.26 10.67 -13.31
CA ARG A 57 -2.37 11.66 -13.38
C ARG A 57 -1.89 13.05 -13.02
N THR A 58 -1.16 13.17 -11.92
CA THR A 58 -0.65 14.46 -11.45
C THR A 58 0.31 15.07 -12.46
N LEU A 59 1.24 14.28 -13.01
CA LEU A 59 2.16 14.77 -14.05
C LEU A 59 1.44 15.17 -15.34
N GLN A 60 0.39 14.42 -15.73
CA GLN A 60 -0.41 14.76 -16.90
C GLN A 60 -1.11 16.10 -16.72
N GLU A 61 -1.71 16.36 -15.56
CA GLU A 61 -2.36 17.64 -15.26
C GLU A 61 -1.34 18.79 -15.30
N ILE A 62 -0.21 18.66 -14.60
CA ILE A 62 0.87 19.65 -14.60
C ILE A 62 1.35 19.95 -16.03
N ALA A 63 1.53 18.92 -16.86
CA ALA A 63 1.95 19.08 -18.24
C ALA A 63 0.91 19.79 -19.12
N LEU A 64 -0.38 19.65 -18.81
CA LEU A 64 -1.48 20.22 -19.60
C LEU A 64 -1.82 21.66 -19.19
N THR A 65 -1.80 21.97 -17.89
CA THR A 65 -2.32 23.24 -17.35
C THR A 65 -1.25 24.12 -16.71
N GLY A 66 -0.05 23.58 -16.45
CA GLY A 66 1.03 24.27 -15.76
C GLY A 66 0.96 24.16 -14.23
N ASP A 67 -0.09 23.55 -13.67
CA ASP A 67 -0.25 23.28 -12.24
C ASP A 67 -1.09 22.01 -11.99
N SER A 68 -1.47 21.71 -10.74
CA SER A 68 -2.27 20.52 -10.37
C SER A 68 -3.59 20.85 -9.66
N GLY A 69 -4.05 22.10 -9.75
CA GLY A 69 -5.20 22.61 -9.02
C GLY A 69 -6.51 21.88 -9.32
N ARG A 70 -6.69 21.39 -10.56
CA ARG A 70 -7.90 20.64 -10.96
C ARG A 70 -8.05 19.27 -10.29
N ILE A 71 -6.97 18.72 -9.75
CA ILE A 71 -6.95 17.42 -9.06
C ILE A 71 -6.58 17.56 -7.59
N ALA A 72 -6.68 18.76 -7.01
CA ALA A 72 -6.26 19.02 -5.64
C ALA A 72 -6.92 18.06 -4.63
N ASP A 73 -8.19 17.67 -4.87
CA ASP A 73 -8.93 16.73 -4.03
C ASP A 73 -8.43 15.28 -4.12
N GLU A 74 -7.61 14.93 -5.14
CA GLU A 74 -6.94 13.63 -5.26
C GLU A 74 -5.56 13.62 -4.57
N LEU A 75 -5.04 14.78 -4.17
CA LEU A 75 -3.75 14.91 -3.48
C LEU A 75 -3.96 14.86 -1.98
N ALA A 76 -2.99 14.26 -1.26
CA ALA A 76 -2.93 14.45 0.18
C ALA A 76 -2.74 15.94 0.48
N SER A 77 -3.57 16.48 1.37
CA SER A 77 -3.42 17.86 1.82
C SER A 77 -2.06 18.06 2.50
N PHE A 78 -1.61 19.31 2.58
CA PHE A 78 -0.36 19.61 3.29
C PHE A 78 -0.42 19.11 4.75
N GLY A 79 -1.53 19.36 5.46
CA GLY A 79 -1.71 18.91 6.84
C GLY A 79 -1.66 17.39 7.00
N GLU A 80 -2.34 16.63 6.12
CA GLU A 80 -2.28 15.17 6.13
C GLU A 80 -0.87 14.66 5.86
N ARG A 81 -0.19 15.25 4.87
CA ARG A 81 1.19 14.89 4.53
C ARG A 81 2.12 15.09 5.73
N GLU A 82 2.04 16.24 6.41
CA GLU A 82 2.85 16.54 7.60
C GLU A 82 2.56 15.57 8.76
N ALA A 83 1.30 15.17 8.95
CA ALA A 83 0.91 14.18 9.95
C ALA A 83 1.47 12.78 9.62
N ILE A 84 1.35 12.34 8.36
CA ILE A 84 1.81 11.03 7.89
C ILE A 84 3.33 10.90 8.01
N VAL A 85 4.09 11.92 7.57
CA VAL A 85 5.56 11.92 7.67
C VAL A 85 6.08 12.31 9.05
N ARG A 86 5.16 12.65 9.97
CA ARG A 86 5.41 12.96 11.38
C ARG A 86 6.35 14.15 11.56
N THR A 87 6.23 15.20 10.73
CA THR A 87 7.15 16.35 10.75
C THR A 87 7.31 16.96 12.13
N ALA A 88 6.21 17.20 12.85
CA ALA A 88 6.24 17.79 14.19
C ALA A 88 7.09 16.97 15.19
N ARG A 89 7.05 15.63 15.08
CA ARG A 89 7.88 14.76 15.93
C ARG A 89 9.36 14.95 15.62
N TYR A 90 9.73 15.00 14.34
CA TYR A 90 11.13 15.13 13.95
C TYR A 90 11.69 16.51 14.31
N LEU A 91 10.93 17.59 14.10
CA LEU A 91 11.33 18.93 14.54
C LEU A 91 11.53 19.02 16.07
N ALA A 92 10.70 18.35 16.85
CA ALA A 92 10.86 18.31 18.30
C ALA A 92 12.14 17.56 18.75
N LEU A 93 12.59 16.57 17.97
CA LEU A 93 13.85 15.88 18.22
C LEU A 93 15.06 16.77 17.90
N ASP A 94 14.98 17.59 16.85
CA ASP A 94 16.07 18.50 16.45
C ASP A 94 16.39 19.53 17.55
N ILE A 95 15.36 20.05 18.23
CA ILE A 95 15.51 20.99 19.35
C ILE A 95 16.31 20.38 20.51
N HIS A 96 16.25 19.05 20.69
CA HIS A 96 16.97 18.35 21.75
C HIS A 96 18.41 17.99 21.38
N THR A 97 18.74 17.91 20.08
CA THR A 97 20.11 17.69 19.61
C THR A 97 20.97 18.95 19.61
N GLU A 98 20.38 20.13 19.43
CA GLU A 98 21.13 21.41 19.48
C GLU A 98 21.52 21.84 20.91
N SER A 99 20.87 21.28 21.94
CA SER A 99 21.13 21.63 23.35
C SER A 99 22.32 20.87 23.98
N THR A 100 23.01 20.01 23.23
CA THR A 100 24.10 19.14 23.72
C THR A 100 25.44 19.41 23.01
N GLN A 101 25.59 20.54 22.31
CA GLN A 101 26.86 20.94 21.69
C GLN A 101 27.45 22.18 22.33
#